data_AF-A0A2V9BB80-F1
#
_entry.id   AF-A0A2V9BB80-F1
#
_cell.length_a   1.000
_cell.length_b   1.000
_cell.length_c   1.000
_cell.angle_alpha   90.00
_cell.angle_beta   90.00
_cell.angle_gamma   90.00
#
_symmetry.space_group_name_H-M   'P 1'
#
loop_
_entity.id
_entity.type
_entity.pdbx_description
1 polymer ?
#
loop_
_entity_poly.entity_id
_entity_poly.type
_entity_poly.pdbx_seq_one_letter_code
_entity_poly.pdbx_strand_id
1 'polypeptide(L)'
;MTWTQNYDPFGHWWLSTLVAALPIIVLLGLLAGFKVRPHICAIAGAATALLCAAAVFGMPIKLAAASFFYGVGFGLLKIVWIVVAAVFLYDISVETGQFEIM
;
A
#
# COMPACT_ATOMS: atom_id res chain seq x y z
N MET A 1 22.84 12.86 4.73
CA MET A 1 23.15 11.57 5.38
C MET A 1 22.21 10.53 4.79
N THR A 2 22.76 9.50 4.16
CA THR A 2 21.99 8.35 3.65
C THR A 2 21.62 7.45 4.82
N TRP A 3 20.33 7.19 5.00
CA TRP A 3 19.88 6.19 5.96
C TRP A 3 20.13 4.80 5.38
N THR A 4 20.80 3.95 6.15
CA THR A 4 21.03 2.55 5.80
C THR A 4 20.03 1.69 6.56
N GLN A 5 19.20 0.96 5.84
CA GLN A 5 18.20 0.09 6.43
C GLN A 5 18.85 -1.09 7.15
N ASN A 6 18.64 -1.21 8.46
CA ASN A 6 18.94 -2.44 9.18
C ASN A 6 17.71 -3.35 9.17
N TYR A 7 17.82 -4.53 8.59
CA TYR A 7 16.74 -5.52 8.51
C TYR A 7 16.58 -6.36 9.77
N ASP A 8 17.58 -6.38 10.65
CA ASP A 8 17.55 -7.15 11.90
C ASP A 8 17.83 -6.27 13.13
N PRO A 9 16.85 -5.43 13.54
CA PRO A 9 16.99 -4.61 14.75
C PRO A 9 17.08 -5.43 16.05
N PHE A 10 16.63 -6.69 16.05
CA PHE A 10 16.60 -7.55 17.24
C PHE A 10 17.72 -8.59 17.30
N GLY A 11 18.59 -8.65 16.28
CA GLY A 11 19.62 -9.70 16.14
C GLY A 11 19.05 -11.12 15.96
N HIS A 12 17.74 -11.22 15.70
CA HIS A 12 17.00 -12.44 15.48
C HIS A 12 16.07 -12.23 14.29
N TRP A 13 16.47 -12.76 13.13
CA TRP A 13 15.78 -12.57 11.85
C TRP A 13 14.27 -12.88 11.92
N TRP A 14 13.85 -13.90 12.67
CA TRP A 14 12.45 -14.30 12.77
C TRP A 14 11.59 -13.28 13.51
N LEU A 15 12.13 -12.63 14.56
CA LEU A 15 11.41 -11.63 15.33
C LEU A 15 11.25 -10.34 14.51
N SER A 16 12.32 -9.93 13.84
CA SER A 16 12.32 -8.81 12.89
C SER A 16 11.30 -9.03 11.75
N THR A 17 11.20 -10.27 11.26
CA THR A 17 10.20 -10.65 10.24
C THR A 17 8.77 -10.55 10.76
N LEU A 18 8.51 -11.03 11.98
CA LEU A 18 7.17 -10.94 12.59
C LEU A 18 6.72 -9.50 12.76
N VAL A 19 7.63 -8.62 13.21
CA VAL A 19 7.32 -7.18 13.36
C VAL A 19 7.10 -6.52 12.00
N ALA A 20 7.89 -6.87 10.99
CA ALA A 20 7.69 -6.39 9.62
C ALA A 20 6.36 -6.85 9.01
N ALA A 21 5.81 -7.99 9.46
CA ALA A 21 4.53 -8.51 9.00
C ALA A 21 3.31 -7.84 9.66
N LEU A 22 3.47 -7.11 10.77
CA LEU A 22 2.37 -6.50 11.53
C LEU A 22 1.41 -5.66 10.67
N PRO A 23 1.86 -4.79 9.75
CA PRO A 23 0.94 -3.97 8.94
C PRO A 23 0.00 -4.81 8.08
N ILE A 24 0.50 -5.93 7.55
CA ILE A 24 -0.27 -6.87 6.73
C ILE A 24 -1.26 -7.64 7.61
N ILE A 25 -0.80 -8.10 8.79
CA ILE A 25 -1.67 -8.79 9.75
C ILE A 25 -2.81 -7.89 10.21
N VAL A 26 -2.53 -6.62 10.50
CA VAL A 26 -3.56 -5.63 10.88
C VAL A 26 -4.54 -5.39 9.73
N LEU A 27 -4.04 -5.15 8.51
CA LEU A 27 -4.88 -4.89 7.35
C LEU A 27 -5.78 -6.08 7.04
N LEU A 28 -5.21 -7.29 6.92
CA LEU A 28 -5.96 -8.50 6.59
C LEU A 28 -6.85 -8.94 7.75
N GLY A 29 -6.40 -8.80 8.99
CA GLY A 29 -7.20 -9.10 10.17
C GLY A 29 -8.46 -8.23 10.23
N LEU A 30 -8.34 -6.92 10.00
CA LEU A 30 -9.47 -6.01 9.96
C LEU A 30 -10.38 -6.23 8.76
N LEU A 31 -9.81 -6.49 7.58
CA LEU A 31 -10.57 -6.66 6.34
C LEU A 31 -11.25 -8.03 6.24
N ALA A 32 -10.51 -9.11 6.42
CA ALA A 32 -11.00 -10.48 6.23
C ALA A 32 -11.66 -11.03 7.50
N GLY A 33 -11.08 -10.74 8.68
CA GLY A 33 -11.61 -11.22 9.97
C GLY A 33 -12.80 -10.38 10.45
N PHE A 34 -12.56 -9.09 10.69
CA PHE A 34 -13.56 -8.19 11.27
C PHE A 34 -14.49 -7.53 10.24
N LYS A 35 -14.24 -7.71 8.93
CA LYS A 35 -15.05 -7.14 7.84
C LYS A 35 -15.26 -5.63 7.97
N VAL A 36 -14.26 -4.93 8.47
CA VAL A 36 -14.28 -3.47 8.59
C VAL A 36 -14.20 -2.83 7.20
N ARG A 37 -14.71 -1.59 7.08
CA ARG A 37 -14.69 -0.84 5.83
C ARG A 37 -13.26 -0.74 5.27
N PRO A 38 -13.03 -1.02 3.96
CA PRO A 38 -11.68 -1.10 3.38
C PRO A 38 -10.80 0.12 3.60
N HIS A 39 -11.37 1.34 3.56
CA HIS A 39 -10.61 2.57 3.80
C HIS A 39 -10.06 2.66 5.23
N ILE A 40 -10.81 2.19 6.24
CA ILE A 40 -10.34 2.16 7.62
C ILE A 40 -9.22 1.13 7.78
N CYS A 41 -9.36 -0.06 7.15
CA CYS A 41 -8.32 -1.09 7.17
C CYS A 41 -7.01 -0.59 6.55
N ALA A 42 -7.10 0.13 5.43
CA ALA A 42 -5.94 0.72 4.76
C ALA A 42 -5.24 1.78 5.63
N ILE A 43 -6.02 2.67 6.28
CA ILE A 43 -5.48 3.69 7.19
C ILE A 43 -4.81 3.02 8.40
N ALA A 44 -5.45 2.02 9.01
CA ALA A 44 -4.89 1.29 10.14
C ALA A 44 -3.58 0.57 9.77
N GLY A 45 -3.57 -0.16 8.65
CA GLY A 45 -2.36 -0.82 8.15
C GLY A 45 -1.23 0.17 7.84
N ALA A 46 -1.54 1.30 7.21
CA ALA A 46 -0.56 2.36 6.94
C ALA A 46 0.01 2.98 8.21
N ALA A 47 -0.85 3.24 9.21
CA ALA A 47 -0.42 3.75 10.51
C ALA A 47 0.49 2.74 11.23
N THR A 48 0.14 1.46 11.23
CA THR A 48 0.99 0.40 11.77
C THR A 48 2.34 0.33 11.04
N ALA A 49 2.36 0.44 9.71
CA ALA A 49 3.61 0.45 8.93
C ALA A 49 4.52 1.63 9.30
N LEU A 50 3.95 2.84 9.41
CA LEU A 50 4.70 4.03 9.82
C LEU A 50 5.26 3.90 11.23
N LEU A 51 4.47 3.39 12.17
CA LEU A 51 4.90 3.15 13.55
C LEU A 51 6.02 2.11 13.62
N CYS A 52 5.88 0.97 12.92
CA CYS A 52 6.94 -0.04 12.87
C CYS A 52 8.23 0.52 12.26
N ALA A 53 8.13 1.24 11.14
CA ALA A 53 9.29 1.82 10.46
C ALA A 53 10.04 2.83 11.35
N ALA A 54 9.32 3.72 12.02
CA ALA A 54 9.91 4.75 12.87
C ALA A 54 10.43 4.20 14.21
N ALA A 55 9.62 3.41 14.92
CA ALA A 55 9.91 2.98 16.28
C ALA A 55 10.81 1.73 16.36
N VAL A 56 10.68 0.79 15.43
CA VAL A 56 11.40 -0.49 15.48
C VAL A 56 12.61 -0.50 14.57
N PHE A 57 12.45 -0.06 13.32
CA PHE A 57 13.52 -0.06 12.33
C PHE A 57 14.38 1.23 12.37
N GLY A 58 14.07 2.16 13.27
CA GLY A 58 14.84 3.40 13.45
C GLY A 58 14.87 4.29 12.21
N MET A 59 13.85 4.20 11.35
CA MET A 59 13.78 5.02 10.15
C MET A 59 13.50 6.48 10.55
N PRO A 60 14.28 7.46 10.05
CA PRO A 60 13.99 8.87 10.27
C PRO A 60 12.58 9.23 9.81
N ILE A 61 11.81 9.92 10.66
CA ILE A 61 10.39 10.26 10.41
C ILE A 61 10.20 10.96 9.05
N LYS A 62 11.15 11.82 8.65
CA LYS A 62 11.12 12.49 7.33
C LYS A 62 11.14 11.50 6.17
N LEU A 63 11.97 10.46 6.26
CA LEU A 63 12.05 9.42 5.23
C LEU A 63 10.84 8.50 5.28
N ALA A 64 10.34 8.16 6.47
CA ALA A 64 9.14 7.34 6.63
C ALA A 64 7.91 8.01 5.99
N ALA A 65 7.71 9.30 6.27
CA ALA A 65 6.66 10.10 5.64
C ALA A 65 6.85 10.23 4.12
N ALA A 66 8.07 10.49 3.65
CA ALA A 66 8.36 10.56 2.22
C ALA A 66 8.06 9.23 1.51
N SER A 67 8.43 8.10 2.11
CA SER A 67 8.13 6.75 1.59
C SER A 67 6.62 6.50 1.52
N PHE A 68 5.87 6.90 2.55
CA PHE A 68 4.41 6.81 2.55
C PHE A 68 3.78 7.58 1.39
N PHE A 69 4.13 8.86 1.22
CA PHE A 69 3.60 9.67 0.11
C PHE A 69 4.03 9.15 -1.25
N TYR A 70 5.25 8.63 -1.37
CA TYR A 70 5.71 7.98 -2.59
C TYR A 70 4.85 6.76 -2.93
N GLY A 71 4.52 5.93 -1.93
CA GLY A 71 3.60 4.80 -2.08
C GLY A 71 2.19 5.23 -2.51
N VAL A 72 1.65 6.29 -1.89
CA VAL A 72 0.34 6.86 -2.27
C VAL A 72 0.35 7.34 -3.72
N GLY A 73 1.35 8.13 -4.11
CA GLY A 73 1.47 8.64 -5.48
C GLY A 73 1.62 7.52 -6.51
N PHE A 74 2.42 6.50 -6.19
CA PHE A 74 2.60 5.32 -7.05
C PHE A 74 1.31 4.52 -7.22
N GLY A 75 0.54 4.34 -6.13
CA GLY A 75 -0.77 3.68 -6.17
C GLY A 75 -1.78 4.47 -7.02
N LEU A 76 -1.89 5.78 -6.78
CA LEU A 76 -2.79 6.65 -7.53
C LEU A 76 -2.47 6.66 -9.02
N LEU A 77 -1.20 6.85 -9.39
CA LEU A 77 -0.77 6.86 -10.80
C LEU A 77 -1.15 5.56 -11.52
N LYS A 78 -0.93 4.41 -10.87
CA LYS A 78 -1.29 3.10 -11.43
C LYS A 78 -2.79 2.94 -11.62
N ILE A 79 -3.60 3.32 -10.64
CA ILE A 79 -5.07 3.23 -10.72
C ILE A 79 -5.59 4.15 -11.83
N VAL A 80 -5.11 5.40 -11.88
CA VAL A 80 -5.51 6.38 -12.90
C VAL A 80 -5.20 5.85 -14.30
N TRP A 81 -4.02 5.27 -14.51
CA TRP A 81 -3.65 4.71 -15.81
C TRP A 81 -4.60 3.59 -16.27
N ILE A 82 -5.01 2.72 -15.35
CA ILE A 82 -5.97 1.64 -15.64
C ILE A 82 -7.33 2.22 -16.03
N VAL A 83 -7.82 3.22 -15.29
CA VAL A 83 -9.10 3.87 -15.59
C VAL A 83 -9.07 4.55 -16.96
N VAL A 84 -8.00 5.28 -17.28
CA VAL A 84 -7.85 5.95 -18.59
C VAL A 84 -7.86 4.93 -19.73
N ALA A 85 -7.09 3.84 -19.61
CA ALA A 85 -7.07 2.80 -20.63
C ALA A 85 -8.44 2.11 -20.80
N ALA A 86 -9.16 1.88 -19.70
CA ALA A 86 -10.49 1.28 -19.72
C ALA A 86 -11.53 2.20 -20.38
N VAL A 87 -11.53 3.51 -20.05
CA VAL A 87 -12.42 4.50 -20.66
C VAL A 87 -12.11 4.67 -22.14
N PHE A 88 -10.83 4.75 -22.52
CA PHE A 88 -10.43 4.81 -23.92
C PHE A 88 -10.91 3.60 -24.73
N LEU A 89 -10.79 2.39 -24.16
CA LEU A 89 -11.30 1.18 -24.81
C LEU A 89 -12.83 1.22 -24.93
N TYR A 90 -13.52 1.67 -23.88
CA TYR A 90 -14.97 1.84 -23.88
C TYR A 90 -15.41 2.80 -25.00
N ASP A 91 -14.78 3.97 -25.13
CA ASP A 91 -15.10 4.96 -26.17
C ASP A 91 -14.92 4.38 -27.58
N ILE A 92 -13.85 3.60 -27.81
CA ILE A 92 -13.65 2.90 -29.10
C ILE A 92 -14.75 1.86 -29.36
N SER A 93 -15.10 1.05 -28.35
CA SER A 93 -16.13 0.01 -28.51
C SER A 93 -17.52 0.60 -28.77
N VAL A 94 -17.83 1.75 -28.20
CA VAL A 94 -19.08 2.48 -28.45
C VAL A 94 -19.08 3.07 -29.87
N GLU A 95 -18.02 3.77 -30.27
CA GLU A 95 -17.93 4.42 -31.59
C GLU A 95 -17.94 3.40 -32.75
N THR A 96 -17.35 2.22 -32.54
CA THR A 96 -17.29 1.14 -33.54
C THR A 96 -18.56 0.29 -33.60
N GLY A 97 -19.59 0.61 -32.80
CA GLY A 97 -20.85 -0.14 -32.73
C GLY A 97 -20.72 -1.57 -32.18
N GLN A 98 -19.52 -1.97 -31.73
CA GLN A 98 -19.27 -3.31 -31.19
C GLN A 98 -20.00 -3.55 -29.85
N PHE A 99 -20.44 -2.48 -29.17
CA PHE A 99 -21.25 -2.58 -27.95
C PHE A 99 -22.71 -2.95 -28.21
N GLU A 100 -23.27 -2.67 -29.39
CA GLU A 100 -24.66 -3.04 -29.73
C GLU A 100 -24.79 -4.50 -30.17
N ILE A 101 -23.67 -5.13 -30.53
CA ILE A 101 -23.59 -6.51 -31.01
C ILE A 101 -23.37 -7.48 -29.82
N MET A 102 -22.94 -6.97 -28.66
CA MET A 102 -22.60 -7.73 -27.44
C MET A 102 -23.75 -7.72 -26.43
#